data_AF-A0A515EN04-F1
#
_entry.id   AF-A0A515EN04-F1
#
_cell.length_a   1.000
_cell.length_b   1.000
_cell.length_c   1.000
_cell.angle_alpha   90.00
_cell.angle_beta   90.00
_cell.angle_gamma   90.00
#
_symmetry.space_group_name_H-M   'P 1'
#
loop_
_entity.id
_entity.type
_entity.pdbx_description
1 polymer ?
#
loop_
_entity_poly.entity_id
_entity_poly.type
_entity_poly.pdbx_seq_one_letter_code
_entity_poly.pdbx_strand_id
1 'polypeptide(L)'
;MSRWHTEFEQHPFQSFWKDLQTEAPLLQADDLTIQTSVDEIDRLKRVIAYLTPLIANVDAELTPKSIWDNFQAQAEPCLAQVRSFVSNRNIGHIQGANAHADNLLSYVRPFMVLPVKVLEAVSAAATEYRLQVEHAAAKIVETSKSTVKTVQSDLDAISELQRSALSSHSQIEDLRVSLFVGSSDKPATKLQIDELTLTVKTQADGVQVYHDKLLIDGSVPAIKSEIDAAAKAILAGREKVERDLKLEEHTLGELDAFYDKIFGPTNTDGTRGGGLKLELDERTRQLVQLENDQIVKHKAMFDQIETLLPGATSAGLSTAYNKLRLSFDNPIAVNTKVFFIAVGLMPVLAVLACIQSFTLSPLELQFIEVPTYEAILRHMLAKAPFILPLIWLAIFAMRRRSQYERLQQEYAHKEALAASYESYKTQIAQLQVPDIDSLKKELISKAIEAIAFNVSTTLSEAPTEKMPLEHALATLNGDKGLMSLLGKLKDVIPKKD
;
A
#
# COMPACT_ATOMS: atom_id res chain seq x y z
N MET A 1 -20.81 17.08 33.99
CA MET A 1 -20.12 15.79 33.87
C MET A 1 -21.01 14.73 34.48
N SER A 2 -21.42 13.72 33.71
CA SER A 2 -22.18 12.59 34.24
C SER A 2 -21.29 11.70 35.11
N ARG A 3 -21.91 10.87 35.96
CA ARG A 3 -21.20 9.87 36.78
C ARG A 3 -20.29 8.97 35.93
N TRP A 4 -20.77 8.55 34.76
CA TRP A 4 -20.07 7.66 33.84
C TRP A 4 -18.84 8.31 33.20
N HIS A 5 -18.93 9.60 32.86
CA HIS A 5 -17.78 10.35 32.35
C HIS A 5 -16.69 10.53 33.42
N THR A 6 -17.07 10.81 34.67
CA THR A 6 -16.10 10.88 35.79
C THR A 6 -15.47 9.52 36.09
N GLU A 7 -16.23 8.43 36.01
CA GLU A 7 -15.71 7.06 36.18
C GLU A 7 -14.71 6.68 35.07
N PHE A 8 -14.90 7.15 33.83
CA PHE A 8 -13.95 6.94 32.73
C PHE A 8 -12.64 7.71 32.89
N GLU A 9 -12.71 9.00 33.25
CA GLU A 9 -11.52 9.85 33.46
C GLU A 9 -10.66 9.37 34.64
N GLN A 10 -11.29 8.82 35.68
CA GLN A 10 -10.60 8.30 36.87
C GLN A 10 -10.21 6.82 36.75
N HIS A 11 -10.53 6.17 35.63
CA HIS A 11 -10.27 4.74 35.46
C HIS A 11 -8.76 4.45 35.37
N PRO A 12 -8.21 3.41 36.04
CA PRO A 12 -6.78 3.06 35.97
C PRO A 12 -6.25 2.79 34.55
N PHE A 13 -7.15 2.42 33.63
CA PHE A 13 -6.82 2.32 32.21
C PHE A 13 -6.15 3.59 31.65
N GLN A 14 -6.60 4.78 32.05
CA GLN A 14 -6.10 6.04 31.50
C GLN A 14 -4.60 6.23 31.75
N SER A 15 -4.12 5.86 32.94
CA SER A 15 -2.69 5.95 33.25
C SER A 15 -1.86 4.99 32.42
N PHE A 16 -2.30 3.72 32.28
CA PHE A 16 -1.58 2.74 31.48
C PHE A 16 -1.57 3.11 29.99
N TRP A 17 -2.69 3.64 29.48
CA TRP A 17 -2.79 4.06 28.10
C TRP A 17 -1.90 5.27 27.79
N LYS A 18 -1.84 6.26 28.70
CA LYS A 18 -0.96 7.42 28.57
C LYS A 18 0.52 7.05 28.61
N ASP A 19 0.89 6.10 29.46
CA ASP A 19 2.26 5.56 29.50
C ASP A 19 2.61 4.86 28.18
N LEU A 20 1.71 4.02 27.64
CA LEU A 20 1.89 3.37 26.33
C LEU A 20 2.07 4.38 25.19
N GLN A 21 1.29 5.46 25.18
CA GLN A 21 1.42 6.53 24.18
C GLN A 21 2.77 7.24 24.23
N THR A 22 3.39 7.30 25.42
CA THR A 22 4.68 7.97 25.62
C THR A 22 5.84 7.03 25.33
N GLU A 23 5.74 5.76 25.73
CA GLU A 23 6.84 4.78 25.64
C GLU A 23 6.90 4.08 24.27
N ALA A 24 5.77 3.77 23.63
CA ALA A 24 5.76 3.02 22.37
C ALA A 24 6.47 3.74 21.20
N PRO A 25 6.37 5.06 21.00
CA PRO A 25 7.09 5.76 19.94
C PRO A 25 8.61 5.67 20.06
N LEU A 26 9.13 5.55 21.29
CA LEU A 26 10.56 5.52 21.60
C LEU A 26 11.23 4.17 21.29
N LEU A 27 10.45 3.14 20.95
CA LEU A 27 10.96 1.81 20.62
C LEU A 27 11.78 1.83 19.31
N GLN A 28 12.93 1.17 19.30
CA GLN A 28 13.77 1.01 18.10
C GLN A 28 14.28 -0.44 18.02
N ALA A 29 14.46 -0.94 16.79
CA ALA A 29 15.10 -2.22 16.53
C ALA A 29 16.62 -2.08 16.60
N ASP A 30 17.29 -3.03 17.24
CA ASP A 30 18.76 -3.03 17.38
C ASP A 30 19.47 -3.32 16.05
N ASP A 31 18.87 -4.18 15.22
CA ASP A 31 19.35 -4.54 13.89
C ASP A 31 18.28 -4.26 12.84
N LEU A 32 18.54 -3.26 12.00
CA LEU A 32 17.66 -2.83 10.92
C LEU A 32 17.66 -3.79 9.72
N THR A 33 18.53 -4.81 9.72
CA THR A 33 18.58 -5.83 8.67
C THR A 33 17.62 -7.00 8.95
N ILE A 34 17.16 -7.17 10.20
CA ILE A 34 16.17 -8.17 10.57
C ILE A 34 14.76 -7.60 10.38
N GLN A 35 14.21 -7.80 9.18
CA GLN A 35 12.88 -7.27 8.79
C GLN A 35 11.78 -7.63 9.81
N THR A 36 11.77 -8.86 10.33
CA THR A 36 10.73 -9.30 11.27
C THR A 36 10.71 -8.49 12.57
N SER A 37 11.87 -8.07 13.08
CA SER A 37 11.97 -7.29 14.31
C SER A 37 11.53 -5.84 14.12
N VAL A 38 11.85 -5.27 12.94
CA VAL A 38 11.41 -3.94 12.53
C VAL A 38 9.88 -3.93 12.34
N ASP A 39 9.34 -4.92 11.63
CA ASP A 39 7.91 -5.03 11.32
C ASP A 39 7.04 -5.17 12.58
N GLU A 40 7.46 -5.96 13.56
CA GLU A 40 6.72 -6.16 14.81
C GLU A 40 6.64 -4.87 15.66
N ILE A 41 7.75 -4.12 15.75
CA ILE A 41 7.80 -2.85 16.47
C ILE A 41 6.96 -1.79 15.76
N ASP A 42 7.07 -1.71 14.43
CA ASP A 42 6.31 -0.76 13.61
C ASP A 42 4.81 -1.03 13.65
N ARG A 43 4.42 -2.31 13.66
CA ARG A 43 3.02 -2.72 13.84
C ARG A 43 2.48 -2.24 15.18
N LEU A 44 3.20 -2.47 16.28
CA LEU A 44 2.77 -2.07 17.62
C LEU A 44 2.53 -0.56 17.70
N LYS A 45 3.49 0.23 17.20
CA LYS A 45 3.37 1.70 17.11
C LYS A 45 2.14 2.12 16.33
N ARG A 46 1.90 1.50 15.17
CA ARG A 46 0.75 1.80 14.32
C ARG A 46 -0.57 1.50 15.01
N VAL A 47 -0.68 0.36 15.70
CA VAL A 47 -1.90 -0.04 16.40
C VAL A 47 -2.20 0.93 17.55
N ILE A 48 -1.19 1.32 18.35
CA ILE A 48 -1.35 2.29 19.44
C ILE A 48 -1.74 3.68 18.90
N ALA A 49 -1.09 4.13 17.82
CA ALA A 49 -1.41 5.39 17.15
C ALA A 49 -2.84 5.39 16.57
N TYR A 50 -3.31 4.25 16.07
CA TYR A 50 -4.67 4.08 15.55
C TYR A 50 -5.73 4.05 16.68
N LEU A 51 -5.46 3.34 17.76
CA LEU A 51 -6.36 3.21 18.91
C LEU A 51 -6.51 4.52 19.69
N THR A 52 -5.46 5.34 19.76
CA THR A 52 -5.43 6.60 20.52
C THR A 52 -6.59 7.54 20.21
N PRO A 53 -6.79 7.97 18.95
CA PRO A 53 -7.92 8.82 18.61
C PRO A 53 -9.26 8.10 18.72
N LEU A 54 -9.31 6.78 18.59
CA LEU A 54 -10.55 6.02 18.75
C LEU A 54 -11.04 6.04 20.19
N ILE A 55 -10.15 5.72 21.13
CA ILE A 55 -10.42 5.75 22.57
C ILE A 55 -10.82 7.15 23.02
N ALA A 56 -10.18 8.19 22.49
CA ALA A 56 -10.52 9.59 22.78
C ALA A 56 -11.92 10.01 22.30
N ASN A 57 -12.50 9.29 21.33
CA ASN A 57 -13.84 9.56 20.79
C ASN A 57 -14.91 8.54 21.24
N VAL A 58 -14.58 7.64 22.18
CA VAL A 58 -15.59 6.75 22.76
C VAL A 58 -16.55 7.55 23.62
N ASP A 59 -17.85 7.29 23.48
CA ASP A 59 -18.85 7.90 24.35
C ASP A 59 -18.82 7.23 25.72
N ALA A 60 -18.23 7.94 26.69
CA ALA A 60 -18.12 7.49 28.07
C ALA A 60 -19.48 7.30 28.76
N GLU A 61 -20.57 7.92 28.26
CA GLU A 61 -21.92 7.76 28.83
C GLU A 61 -22.61 6.47 28.37
N LEU A 62 -22.21 5.95 27.21
CA LEU A 62 -22.79 4.75 26.59
C LEU A 62 -21.90 3.52 26.77
N THR A 63 -20.71 3.67 27.36
CA THR A 63 -19.75 2.59 27.53
C THR A 63 -19.80 2.02 28.95
N PRO A 64 -20.18 0.75 29.14
CA PRO A 64 -20.23 0.12 30.45
C PRO A 64 -18.85 0.03 31.11
N LYS A 65 -18.79 0.15 32.44
CA LYS A 65 -17.54 0.02 33.23
C LYS A 65 -16.77 -1.28 32.94
N SER A 66 -17.47 -2.39 32.74
CA SER A 66 -16.86 -3.70 32.42
C SER A 66 -16.02 -3.67 31.14
N ILE A 67 -16.31 -2.75 30.22
CA ILE A 67 -15.50 -2.57 29.01
C ILE A 67 -14.18 -1.92 29.39
N TRP A 68 -14.19 -0.86 30.22
CA TRP A 68 -12.97 -0.23 30.70
C TRP A 68 -12.09 -1.17 31.54
N ASP A 69 -12.69 -2.07 32.31
CA ASP A 69 -11.99 -3.15 33.00
C ASP A 69 -11.28 -4.09 32.00
N ASN A 70 -11.94 -4.45 30.88
CA ASN A 70 -11.32 -5.26 29.82
C ASN A 70 -10.19 -4.51 29.09
N PHE A 71 -10.35 -3.20 28.87
CA PHE A 71 -9.30 -2.34 28.32
C PHE A 71 -8.07 -2.30 29.24
N GLN A 72 -8.27 -2.13 30.53
CA GLN A 72 -7.19 -2.19 31.53
C GLN A 72 -6.48 -3.55 31.49
N ALA A 73 -7.25 -4.64 31.48
CA ALA A 73 -6.71 -6.01 31.50
C ALA A 73 -5.82 -6.34 30.28
N GLN A 74 -5.88 -5.54 29.21
CA GLN A 74 -4.96 -5.67 28.06
C GLN A 74 -3.89 -4.57 28.04
N ALA A 75 -4.21 -3.33 28.42
CA ALA A 75 -3.26 -2.22 28.41
C ALA A 75 -2.13 -2.39 29.42
N GLU A 76 -2.44 -2.89 30.62
CA GLU A 76 -1.44 -3.16 31.67
C GLU A 76 -0.38 -4.20 31.24
N PRO A 77 -0.75 -5.42 30.79
CA PRO A 77 0.25 -6.37 30.33
C PRO A 77 0.93 -5.94 29.03
N CYS A 78 0.25 -5.20 28.14
CA CYS A 78 0.89 -4.62 26.96
C CYS A 78 2.05 -3.69 27.35
N LEU A 79 1.83 -2.80 28.32
CA LEU A 79 2.87 -1.90 28.82
C LEU A 79 4.01 -2.67 29.51
N ALA A 80 3.68 -3.70 30.29
CA ALA A 80 4.69 -4.54 30.93
C ALA A 80 5.60 -5.24 29.90
N GLN A 81 5.04 -5.71 28.79
CA GLN A 81 5.79 -6.30 27.68
C GLN A 81 6.68 -5.26 26.97
N VAL A 82 6.16 -4.05 26.71
CA VAL A 82 6.95 -2.94 26.15
C VAL A 82 8.15 -2.61 27.05
N ARG A 83 7.94 -2.47 28.36
CA ARG A 83 9.02 -2.20 29.32
C ARG A 83 10.02 -3.35 29.42
N SER A 84 9.54 -4.59 29.34
CA SER A 84 10.39 -5.79 29.32
C SER A 84 11.30 -5.79 28.09
N PHE A 85 10.76 -5.48 26.90
CA PHE A 85 11.56 -5.31 25.69
C PHE A 85 12.62 -4.21 25.85
N VAL A 86 12.26 -3.07 26.44
CA VAL A 86 13.23 -1.98 26.69
C VAL A 86 14.40 -2.46 27.56
N SER A 87 14.14 -3.35 28.52
CA SER A 87 15.16 -3.89 29.43
C SER A 87 16.08 -4.95 28.83
N ASN A 88 15.55 -5.87 28.02
CA ASN A 88 16.27 -7.09 27.60
C ASN A 88 16.35 -7.30 26.09
N ARG A 89 15.74 -6.39 25.30
CA ARG A 89 15.73 -6.38 23.83
C ARG A 89 15.18 -7.63 23.16
N ASN A 90 14.45 -8.49 23.89
CA ASN A 90 13.87 -9.71 23.33
C ASN A 90 12.59 -9.40 22.55
N ILE A 91 12.62 -9.61 21.23
CA ILE A 91 11.50 -9.32 20.32
C ILE A 91 10.22 -10.11 20.65
N GLY A 92 10.31 -11.24 21.34
CA GLY A 92 9.15 -11.99 21.81
C GLY A 92 8.23 -11.17 22.73
N HIS A 93 8.79 -10.17 23.44
CA HIS A 93 7.99 -9.23 24.22
C HIS A 93 7.18 -8.28 23.33
N ILE A 94 7.70 -7.86 22.18
CA ILE A 94 6.93 -7.04 21.23
C ILE A 94 5.81 -7.86 20.58
N GLN A 95 6.06 -9.13 20.25
CA GLN A 95 5.02 -10.04 19.78
C GLN A 95 3.89 -10.20 20.82
N GLY A 96 4.26 -10.36 22.11
CA GLY A 96 3.30 -10.38 23.21
C GLY A 96 2.53 -9.06 23.37
N ALA A 97 3.21 -7.92 23.25
CA ALA A 97 2.58 -6.61 23.27
C ALA A 97 1.59 -6.43 22.10
N ASN A 98 1.95 -6.88 20.90
CA ASN A 98 1.07 -6.88 19.73
C ASN A 98 -0.19 -7.72 19.94
N ALA A 99 -0.09 -8.88 20.59
CA ALA A 99 -1.25 -9.70 20.92
C ALA A 99 -2.24 -8.98 21.85
N HIS A 100 -1.74 -8.26 22.86
CA HIS A 100 -2.59 -7.44 23.73
C HIS A 100 -3.18 -6.23 22.99
N ALA A 101 -2.41 -5.58 22.12
CA ALA A 101 -2.88 -4.49 21.28
C ALA A 101 -3.99 -4.93 20.31
N ASP A 102 -3.93 -6.16 19.81
CA ASP A 102 -4.97 -6.74 18.94
C ASP A 102 -6.29 -7.00 19.68
N ASN A 103 -6.21 -7.39 20.95
CA ASN A 103 -7.40 -7.51 21.79
C ASN A 103 -8.05 -6.14 22.02
N LEU A 104 -7.26 -5.09 22.23
CA LEU A 104 -7.77 -3.71 22.36
C LEU A 104 -8.51 -3.23 21.10
N LEU A 105 -8.03 -3.58 19.89
CA LEU A 105 -8.73 -3.30 18.63
C LEU A 105 -10.13 -3.93 18.58
N SER A 106 -10.29 -5.12 19.17
CA SER A 106 -11.56 -5.84 19.19
C SER A 106 -12.58 -5.20 20.13
N TYR A 107 -12.13 -4.60 21.23
CA TYR A 107 -13.00 -3.97 22.23
C TYR A 107 -13.44 -2.55 21.87
N VAL A 108 -12.67 -1.81 21.07
CA VAL A 108 -13.00 -0.43 20.67
C VAL A 108 -14.21 -0.38 19.73
N ARG A 109 -14.32 -1.34 18.79
CA ARG A 109 -15.26 -1.27 17.65
C ARG A 109 -16.75 -1.07 18.00
N PRO A 110 -17.33 -1.73 19.02
CA PRO A 110 -18.77 -1.63 19.30
C PRO A 110 -19.21 -0.27 19.87
N PHE A 111 -18.28 0.50 20.44
CA PHE A 111 -18.57 1.72 21.21
C PHE A 111 -18.02 2.98 20.55
N MET A 112 -17.52 2.87 19.31
CA MET A 112 -17.12 4.00 18.50
C MET A 112 -18.36 4.78 18.05
N VAL A 113 -18.48 6.03 18.51
CA VAL A 113 -19.27 7.01 17.76
C VAL A 113 -18.53 7.25 16.46
N LEU A 114 -19.22 7.18 15.31
CA LEU A 114 -18.64 7.49 14.00
C LEU A 114 -18.91 8.95 13.62
N PRO A 115 -18.03 9.92 13.98
CA PRO A 115 -18.05 11.24 13.38
C PRO A 115 -16.88 11.43 12.41
N VAL A 116 -17.00 12.47 11.60
CA VAL A 116 -16.09 12.98 10.55
C VAL A 116 -14.59 13.02 10.94
N LYS A 117 -14.25 12.96 12.23
CA LYS A 117 -12.87 12.99 12.77
C LYS A 117 -12.10 11.66 12.70
N VAL A 118 -12.74 10.53 12.37
CA VAL A 118 -11.99 9.28 12.05
C VAL A 118 -11.06 9.49 10.84
N LEU A 119 -11.37 10.46 9.98
CA LEU A 119 -10.50 10.87 8.89
C LEU A 119 -9.17 11.49 9.38
N GLU A 120 -9.18 12.18 10.53
CA GLU A 120 -7.96 12.73 11.16
C GLU A 120 -7.10 11.62 11.79
N ALA A 121 -7.73 10.61 12.37
CA ALA A 121 -7.03 9.44 12.92
C ALA A 121 -6.32 8.63 11.81
N VAL A 122 -7.04 8.40 10.71
CA VAL A 122 -6.50 7.70 9.54
C VAL A 122 -5.45 8.56 8.84
N SER A 123 -5.63 9.88 8.76
CA SER A 123 -4.64 10.78 8.16
C SER A 123 -3.37 10.90 9.00
N ALA A 124 -3.48 10.93 10.34
CA ALA A 124 -2.31 10.94 11.24
C ALA A 124 -1.51 9.65 11.11
N ALA A 125 -2.17 8.48 11.13
CA ALA A 125 -1.51 7.19 10.93
C ALA A 125 -0.86 7.06 9.54
N ALA A 126 -1.53 7.56 8.48
CA ALA A 126 -0.97 7.59 7.13
C ALA A 126 0.21 8.58 7.00
N THR A 127 0.18 9.70 7.73
CA THR A 127 1.26 10.70 7.74
C THR A 127 2.51 10.16 8.42
N GLU A 128 2.36 9.45 9.54
CA GLU A 128 3.48 8.83 10.24
C GLU A 128 4.13 7.74 9.39
N TYR A 129 3.31 6.91 8.73
CA TYR A 129 3.80 5.91 7.77
C TYR A 129 4.57 6.55 6.60
N ARG A 130 4.06 7.67 6.07
CA ARG A 130 4.72 8.42 4.99
C ARG A 130 6.09 8.94 5.44
N LEU A 131 6.21 9.53 6.63
CA LEU A 131 7.48 10.03 7.18
C LEU A 131 8.49 8.91 7.37
N GLN A 132 8.04 7.75 7.83
CA GLN A 132 8.91 6.59 8.04
C GLN A 132 9.45 6.03 6.72
N VAL A 133 8.61 5.94 5.68
CA VAL A 133 9.03 5.54 4.32
C VAL A 133 10.01 6.56 3.74
N GLU A 134 9.79 7.85 3.95
CA GLU A 134 10.66 8.93 3.49
C GLU A 134 12.05 8.86 4.16
N HIS A 135 12.11 8.60 5.47
CA HIS A 135 13.35 8.41 6.21
C HIS A 135 14.11 7.14 5.78
N ALA A 136 13.39 6.03 5.57
CA ALA A 136 13.97 4.79 5.06
C ALA A 136 14.55 4.98 3.64
N ALA A 137 13.83 5.67 2.76
CA ALA A 137 14.28 6.00 1.43
C ALA A 137 15.53 6.92 1.45
N ALA A 138 15.55 7.94 2.32
CA ALA A 138 16.70 8.82 2.48
C ALA A 138 17.95 8.06 2.94
N LYS A 139 17.79 7.16 3.92
CA LYS A 139 18.88 6.31 4.42
C LYS A 139 19.41 5.35 3.34
N ILE A 140 18.54 4.77 2.51
CA ILE A 140 18.95 3.92 1.39
C ILE A 140 19.76 4.73 0.36
N VAL A 141 19.33 5.95 0.04
CA VAL A 141 20.05 6.84 -0.89
C VAL A 141 21.43 7.22 -0.34
N GLU A 142 21.52 7.56 0.95
CA GLU A 142 22.80 7.90 1.59
C GLU A 142 23.76 6.70 1.64
N THR A 143 23.24 5.53 2.00
CA THR A 143 24.02 4.27 2.03
C THR A 143 24.47 3.89 0.62
N SER A 144 23.58 3.99 -0.38
CA SER A 144 23.93 3.73 -1.79
C SER A 144 25.03 4.68 -2.27
N LYS A 145 24.96 5.97 -1.91
CA LYS A 145 25.99 6.96 -2.27
C LYS A 145 27.33 6.67 -1.61
N SER A 146 27.35 6.22 -0.36
CA SER A 146 28.59 5.86 0.33
C SER A 146 29.21 4.59 -0.26
N THR A 147 28.39 3.57 -0.55
CA THR A 147 28.82 2.33 -1.22
C THR A 147 29.37 2.61 -2.61
N VAL A 148 28.72 3.46 -3.41
CA VAL A 148 29.23 3.85 -4.74
C VAL A 148 30.58 4.56 -4.63
N LYS A 149 30.77 5.44 -3.63
CA LYS A 149 32.08 6.06 -3.39
C LYS A 149 33.16 5.04 -3.01
N THR A 150 32.81 4.03 -2.21
CA THR A 150 33.78 2.98 -1.84
C THR A 150 34.14 2.14 -3.05
N VAL A 151 33.15 1.69 -3.83
CA VAL A 151 33.37 0.95 -5.09
C VAL A 151 34.23 1.73 -6.08
N GLN A 152 34.02 3.06 -6.19
CA GLN A 152 34.84 3.90 -7.04
C GLN A 152 36.30 3.97 -6.55
N SER A 153 36.50 4.13 -5.24
CA SER A 153 37.84 4.12 -4.63
C SER A 153 38.55 2.78 -4.82
N ASP A 154 37.81 1.67 -4.72
CA ASP A 154 38.34 0.32 -4.92
C ASP A 154 38.71 0.09 -6.40
N LEU A 155 37.89 0.57 -7.34
CA LEU A 155 38.20 0.55 -8.78
C LEU A 155 39.47 1.34 -9.11
N ASP A 156 39.63 2.53 -8.52
CA ASP A 156 40.82 3.35 -8.70
C ASP A 156 42.07 2.61 -8.15
N ALA A 157 41.97 2.03 -6.95
CA ALA A 157 43.04 1.23 -6.35
C ALA A 157 43.41 -0.01 -7.18
N ILE A 158 42.41 -0.74 -7.70
CA ILE A 158 42.60 -1.88 -8.59
C ILE A 158 43.32 -1.45 -9.88
N SER A 159 42.93 -0.31 -10.46
CA SER A 159 43.56 0.20 -11.68
C SER A 159 45.03 0.58 -11.47
N GLU A 160 45.38 1.08 -10.29
CA GLU A 160 46.75 1.43 -9.92
C GLU A 160 47.59 0.17 -9.64
N LEU A 161 47.02 -0.82 -8.95
CA LEU A 161 47.59 -2.16 -8.79
C LEU A 161 47.87 -2.81 -10.15
N GLN A 162 46.93 -2.72 -11.09
CA GLN A 162 47.09 -3.27 -12.43
C GLN A 162 48.24 -2.58 -13.20
N ARG A 163 48.37 -1.25 -13.13
CA ARG A 163 49.52 -0.53 -13.72
C ARG A 163 50.84 -0.96 -13.09
N SER A 164 50.88 -1.10 -11.77
CA SER A 164 52.06 -1.54 -11.04
C SER A 164 52.48 -2.96 -11.48
N ALA A 165 51.52 -3.88 -11.56
CA ALA A 165 51.75 -5.25 -12.02
C ALA A 165 52.28 -5.32 -13.46
N LEU A 166 51.72 -4.52 -14.38
CA LEU A 166 52.21 -4.42 -15.76
C LEU A 166 53.65 -3.87 -15.83
N SER A 167 53.97 -2.86 -15.02
CA SER A 167 55.32 -2.31 -14.91
C SER A 167 56.31 -3.34 -14.38
N SER A 168 55.98 -4.02 -13.28
CA SER A 168 56.80 -5.10 -12.73
C SER A 168 57.00 -6.24 -13.72
N HIS A 169 55.96 -6.62 -14.48
CA HIS A 169 56.08 -7.63 -15.53
C HIS A 169 57.07 -7.20 -16.63
N SER A 170 57.00 -5.95 -17.09
CA SER A 170 57.96 -5.42 -18.07
C SER A 170 59.39 -5.44 -17.54
N GLN A 171 59.61 -5.02 -16.29
CA GLN A 171 60.93 -5.03 -15.66
C GLN A 171 61.49 -6.45 -15.52
N ILE A 172 60.64 -7.42 -15.18
CA ILE A 172 61.02 -8.84 -15.09
C ILE A 172 61.42 -9.39 -16.47
N GLU A 173 60.68 -9.07 -17.52
CA GLU A 173 61.03 -9.49 -18.88
C GLU A 173 62.32 -8.82 -19.38
N ASP A 174 62.53 -7.53 -19.09
CA ASP A 174 63.79 -6.84 -19.41
C ASP A 174 64.99 -7.48 -18.70
N LEU A 175 64.83 -7.83 -17.41
CA LEU A 175 65.85 -8.54 -16.63
C LEU A 175 66.11 -9.95 -17.21
N ARG A 176 65.06 -10.67 -17.59
CA ARG A 176 65.17 -12.00 -18.18
C ARG A 176 65.94 -11.93 -19.50
N VAL A 177 65.65 -10.94 -20.34
CA VAL A 177 66.38 -10.71 -21.59
C VAL A 177 67.84 -10.38 -21.31
N SER A 178 68.15 -9.50 -20.35
CA SER A 178 69.54 -9.16 -20.04
C SER A 178 70.34 -10.34 -19.47
N LEU A 179 69.73 -11.16 -18.61
CA LEU A 179 70.41 -12.26 -17.93
C LEU A 179 70.55 -13.52 -18.80
N PHE A 180 69.53 -13.88 -19.57
CA PHE A 180 69.43 -15.20 -20.22
C PHE A 180 69.43 -15.19 -21.75
N VAL A 181 68.92 -14.15 -22.41
CA VAL A 181 68.71 -14.15 -23.88
C VAL A 181 69.76 -13.30 -24.61
N GLY A 182 70.02 -12.09 -24.13
CA GLY A 182 70.83 -11.07 -24.82
C GLY A 182 70.07 -10.32 -25.92
N SER A 183 70.67 -9.26 -26.43
CA SER A 183 70.20 -8.50 -27.60
C SER A 183 71.27 -8.52 -28.71
N SER A 184 70.96 -8.03 -29.91
CA SER A 184 71.93 -8.05 -31.03
C SER A 184 73.25 -7.31 -30.74
N ASP A 185 73.23 -6.36 -29.78
CA ASP A 185 74.37 -5.52 -29.41
C ASP A 185 75.07 -5.95 -28.10
N LYS A 186 74.43 -6.79 -27.26
CA LYS A 186 75.01 -7.25 -25.99
C LYS A 186 74.66 -8.71 -25.70
N PRO A 187 75.65 -9.62 -25.56
CA PRO A 187 75.39 -11.01 -25.20
C PRO A 187 74.82 -11.12 -23.77
N ALA A 188 74.07 -12.18 -23.50
CA ALA A 188 73.47 -12.43 -22.19
C ALA A 188 74.53 -12.44 -21.07
N THR A 189 74.24 -11.85 -19.92
CA THR A 189 75.20 -11.77 -18.79
C THR A 189 75.66 -13.17 -18.34
N LYS A 190 74.81 -14.19 -18.46
CA LYS A 190 75.19 -15.58 -18.22
C LYS A 190 76.32 -16.06 -19.13
N LEU A 191 76.28 -15.73 -20.43
CA LEU A 191 77.34 -16.08 -21.38
C LEU A 191 78.66 -15.36 -21.03
N GLN A 192 78.59 -14.11 -20.58
CA GLN A 192 79.77 -13.37 -20.14
C GLN A 192 80.37 -13.95 -18.86
N ILE A 193 79.54 -14.40 -17.91
CA ILE A 193 80.00 -15.09 -16.69
C ILE A 193 80.61 -16.44 -17.04
N ASP A 194 80.02 -17.20 -17.96
CA ASP A 194 80.56 -18.49 -18.41
C ASP A 194 81.92 -18.30 -19.10
N GLU A 195 82.07 -17.26 -19.94
CA GLU A 195 83.35 -16.89 -20.58
C GLU A 195 84.39 -16.39 -19.57
N LEU A 196 83.98 -15.58 -18.59
CA LEU A 196 84.85 -15.13 -17.50
C LEU A 196 85.28 -16.31 -16.63
N THR A 197 84.39 -17.26 -16.35
CA THR A 197 84.69 -18.48 -15.60
C THR A 197 85.67 -19.37 -16.38
N LEU A 198 85.49 -19.48 -17.69
CA LEU A 198 86.44 -20.15 -18.57
C LEU A 198 87.81 -19.46 -18.48
N THR A 199 87.84 -18.13 -18.61
CA THR A 199 89.08 -17.32 -18.56
C THR A 199 89.78 -17.42 -17.20
N VAL A 200 89.04 -17.32 -16.11
CA VAL A 200 89.54 -17.48 -14.74
C VAL A 200 90.05 -18.89 -14.54
N LYS A 201 89.41 -19.92 -15.09
CA LYS A 201 89.91 -21.30 -15.04
C LYS A 201 91.22 -21.45 -15.83
N THR A 202 91.32 -20.90 -17.03
CA THR A 202 92.56 -20.91 -17.82
C THR A 202 93.69 -20.12 -17.14
N GLN A 203 93.36 -18.99 -16.49
CA GLN A 203 94.31 -18.21 -15.71
C GLN A 203 94.66 -18.90 -14.39
N ALA A 204 93.73 -19.60 -13.74
CA ALA A 204 93.98 -20.38 -12.54
C ALA A 204 94.88 -21.58 -12.86
N ASP A 205 94.65 -22.27 -13.97
CA ASP A 205 95.54 -23.33 -14.48
C ASP A 205 96.94 -22.75 -14.80
N GLY A 206 97.01 -21.53 -15.36
CA GLY A 206 98.27 -20.81 -15.56
C GLY A 206 98.97 -20.38 -14.27
N VAL A 207 98.22 -19.88 -13.28
CA VAL A 207 98.71 -19.49 -11.96
C VAL A 207 99.15 -20.73 -11.17
N GLN A 208 98.48 -21.87 -11.33
CA GLN A 208 98.88 -23.15 -10.72
C GLN A 208 100.21 -23.64 -11.30
N VAL A 209 100.44 -23.43 -12.61
CA VAL A 209 101.75 -23.68 -13.26
C VAL A 209 102.84 -22.72 -12.78
N TYR A 210 102.51 -21.47 -12.40
CA TYR A 210 103.47 -20.54 -11.78
C TYR A 210 103.67 -20.78 -10.28
N HIS A 211 102.62 -21.20 -9.56
CA HIS A 211 102.61 -21.55 -8.14
C HIS A 211 103.49 -22.79 -7.89
N ASP A 212 103.36 -23.82 -8.73
CA ASP A 212 104.21 -25.02 -8.69
C ASP A 212 105.68 -24.74 -9.04
N LYS A 213 105.97 -23.59 -9.67
CA LYS A 213 107.33 -23.19 -10.08
C LYS A 213 108.02 -22.17 -9.18
N LEU A 214 107.29 -21.47 -8.30
CA LEU A 214 107.85 -20.34 -7.56
C LEU A 214 107.71 -20.42 -6.03
N LEU A 215 106.89 -21.32 -5.47
CA LEU A 215 106.58 -21.30 -4.03
C LEU A 215 106.52 -22.68 -3.36
N ILE A 216 107.42 -23.60 -3.74
CA ILE A 216 107.85 -24.66 -2.82
C ILE A 216 109.21 -24.27 -2.25
N ASP A 217 109.21 -23.37 -1.26
CA ASP A 217 109.76 -23.65 0.08
C ASP A 217 109.48 -22.49 1.06
N GLY A 218 109.05 -22.80 2.28
CA GLY A 218 109.26 -21.95 3.46
C GLY A 218 108.09 -21.19 4.14
N SER A 219 107.38 -21.90 5.04
CA SER A 219 106.77 -21.44 6.31
C SER A 219 105.28 -20.99 6.35
N VAL A 220 104.48 -21.75 7.11
CA VAL A 220 103.00 -21.92 7.12
C VAL A 220 102.22 -20.88 7.97
N PRO A 221 100.86 -20.75 7.88
CA PRO A 221 99.94 -21.69 8.56
C PRO A 221 98.63 -22.15 7.81
N ALA A 222 98.43 -23.49 7.86
CA ALA A 222 97.24 -24.36 7.99
C ALA A 222 95.94 -24.25 7.12
N ILE A 223 95.86 -25.13 6.10
CA ILE A 223 94.65 -25.56 5.34
C ILE A 223 93.53 -26.19 6.21
N LYS A 224 93.79 -26.51 7.48
CA LYS A 224 92.82 -27.23 8.33
C LYS A 224 91.66 -26.36 8.86
N SER A 225 91.83 -25.03 8.93
CA SER A 225 90.80 -24.12 9.47
C SER A 225 89.78 -23.65 8.43
N GLU A 226 90.10 -23.67 7.13
CA GLU A 226 89.17 -23.28 6.06
C GLU A 226 88.22 -24.41 5.67
N ILE A 227 88.66 -25.67 5.77
CA ILE A 227 87.85 -26.85 5.43
C ILE A 227 86.74 -27.09 6.47
N ASP A 228 87.02 -26.90 7.77
CA ASP A 228 86.01 -27.06 8.83
C ASP A 228 84.93 -25.96 8.80
N ALA A 229 85.30 -24.73 8.41
CA ALA A 229 84.36 -23.63 8.23
C ALA A 229 83.45 -23.84 7.00
N ALA A 230 84.03 -24.31 5.89
CA ALA A 230 83.28 -24.65 4.68
C ALA A 230 82.33 -25.84 4.90
N ALA A 231 82.78 -26.88 5.62
CA ALA A 231 81.94 -28.04 5.96
C ALA A 231 80.72 -27.66 6.83
N LYS A 232 80.90 -26.77 7.81
CA LYS A 232 79.79 -26.23 8.62
C LYS A 232 78.80 -25.40 7.80
N ALA A 233 79.28 -24.58 6.86
CA ALA A 233 78.42 -23.78 5.99
C ALA A 233 77.60 -24.67 5.02
N ILE A 234 78.20 -25.75 4.50
CA ILE A 234 77.53 -26.71 3.61
C ILE A 234 76.44 -27.49 4.37
N LEU A 235 76.70 -27.92 5.60
CA LEU A 235 75.69 -28.60 6.43
C LEU A 235 74.51 -27.68 6.79
N ALA A 236 74.79 -26.43 7.17
CA ALA A 236 73.75 -25.45 7.45
C ALA A 236 72.92 -25.10 6.19
N GLY A 237 73.55 -25.05 5.02
CA GLY A 237 72.87 -24.88 3.73
C GLY A 237 71.94 -26.04 3.41
N ARG A 238 72.38 -27.28 3.64
CA ARG A 238 71.56 -28.48 3.41
C ARG A 238 70.31 -28.52 4.29
N GLU A 239 70.43 -28.21 5.59
CA GLU A 239 69.26 -28.13 6.49
C GLU A 239 68.28 -27.02 6.10
N LYS A 240 68.75 -25.93 5.48
CA LYS A 240 67.88 -24.86 5.00
C LYS A 240 67.12 -25.30 3.75
N VAL A 241 67.82 -25.89 2.77
CA VAL A 241 67.21 -26.43 1.55
C VAL A 241 66.18 -27.49 1.88
N GLU A 242 66.46 -28.39 2.81
CA GLU A 242 65.52 -29.46 3.18
C GLU A 242 64.27 -28.95 3.92
N ARG A 243 64.37 -27.81 4.62
CA ARG A 243 63.21 -27.12 5.20
C ARG A 243 62.39 -26.40 4.14
N ASP A 244 63.05 -25.69 3.23
CA ASP A 244 62.39 -24.95 2.16
C ASP A 244 61.65 -25.92 1.20
N LEU A 245 62.24 -27.09 0.92
CA LEU A 245 61.64 -28.12 0.06
C LEU A 245 60.39 -28.75 0.70
N LYS A 246 60.42 -29.01 2.01
CA LYS A 246 59.23 -29.49 2.74
C LYS A 246 58.11 -28.45 2.78
N LEU A 247 58.47 -27.17 2.84
CA LEU A 247 57.49 -26.08 2.80
C LEU A 247 56.85 -25.95 1.42
N GLU A 248 57.64 -26.06 0.34
CA GLU A 248 57.12 -26.07 -1.04
C GLU A 248 56.24 -27.29 -1.34
N GLU A 249 56.61 -28.49 -0.87
CA GLU A 249 55.75 -29.67 -1.02
C GLU A 249 54.41 -29.50 -0.31
N HIS A 250 54.40 -28.88 0.88
CA HIS A 250 53.17 -28.59 1.61
C HIS A 250 52.30 -27.56 0.89
N THR A 251 52.87 -26.47 0.39
CA THR A 251 52.12 -25.43 -0.32
C THR A 251 51.60 -25.92 -1.67
N LEU A 252 52.33 -26.79 -2.38
CA LEU A 252 51.81 -27.47 -3.56
C LEU A 252 50.61 -28.36 -3.21
N GLY A 253 50.69 -29.11 -2.12
CA GLY A 253 49.58 -29.96 -1.65
C GLY A 253 48.32 -29.17 -1.29
N GLU A 254 48.48 -28.02 -0.61
CA GLU A 254 47.37 -27.11 -0.32
C GLU A 254 46.77 -26.48 -1.59
N LEU A 255 47.62 -26.14 -2.56
CA LEU A 255 47.17 -25.57 -3.83
C LEU A 255 46.37 -26.59 -4.67
N ASP A 256 46.81 -27.84 -4.73
CA ASP A 256 46.08 -28.91 -5.41
C ASP A 256 44.72 -29.17 -4.73
N ALA A 257 44.69 -29.22 -3.39
CA ALA A 257 43.44 -29.35 -2.64
C ALA A 257 42.48 -28.18 -2.88
N PHE A 258 43.01 -26.95 -2.98
CA PHE A 258 42.21 -25.78 -3.34
C PHE A 258 41.70 -25.85 -4.78
N TYR A 259 42.56 -26.27 -5.72
CA TYR A 259 42.22 -26.38 -7.12
C TYR A 259 41.10 -27.42 -7.34
N ASP A 260 41.19 -28.58 -6.67
CA ASP A 260 40.16 -29.61 -6.70
C ASP A 260 38.84 -29.16 -6.03
N LYS A 261 38.91 -28.29 -5.01
CA LYS A 261 37.71 -27.71 -4.40
C LYS A 261 36.98 -26.73 -5.33
N ILE A 262 37.71 -25.90 -6.09
CA ILE A 262 37.12 -24.90 -6.99
C ILE A 262 36.63 -25.54 -8.29
N PHE A 263 37.43 -26.44 -8.88
CA PHE A 263 37.21 -26.97 -10.23
C PHE A 263 36.79 -28.45 -10.28
N GLY A 264 36.80 -29.15 -9.14
CA GLY A 264 36.48 -30.57 -9.04
C GLY A 264 37.67 -31.49 -9.33
N PRO A 265 37.65 -32.72 -8.78
CA PRO A 265 38.66 -33.74 -9.05
C PRO A 265 38.60 -34.21 -10.50
N THR A 266 39.73 -34.75 -10.99
CA THR A 266 39.84 -35.25 -12.36
C THR A 266 39.22 -36.65 -12.45
N ASN A 267 38.18 -36.83 -13.27
CA ASN A 267 37.61 -38.15 -13.53
C ASN A 267 38.46 -38.94 -14.55
N THR A 268 38.20 -40.25 -14.64
CA THR A 268 38.90 -41.21 -15.50
C THR A 268 38.94 -40.86 -17.00
N ASP A 269 38.06 -39.95 -17.45
CA ASP A 269 37.92 -39.55 -18.86
C ASP A 269 38.64 -38.22 -19.19
N GLY A 270 39.43 -37.66 -18.27
CA GLY A 270 40.17 -36.40 -18.47
C GLY A 270 39.31 -35.13 -18.36
N THR A 271 38.00 -35.26 -18.17
CA THR A 271 37.08 -34.16 -17.83
C THR A 271 36.92 -34.05 -16.31
N ARG A 272 37.09 -32.84 -15.76
CA ARG A 272 36.84 -32.57 -14.34
C ARG A 272 35.34 -32.48 -14.07
N GLY A 273 34.85 -33.24 -13.08
CA GLY A 273 33.44 -33.31 -12.73
C GLY A 273 33.19 -32.70 -11.36
N GLY A 274 32.24 -31.76 -11.26
CA GLY A 274 31.89 -31.08 -10.01
C GLY A 274 32.72 -29.82 -9.73
N GLY A 275 32.70 -29.36 -8.48
CA GLY A 275 33.39 -28.13 -8.03
C GLY A 275 32.44 -26.94 -7.84
N LEU A 276 32.84 -26.00 -6.97
CA LEU A 276 32.01 -24.83 -6.62
C LEU A 276 31.63 -24.00 -7.85
N LYS A 277 32.51 -23.89 -8.87
CA LYS A 277 32.23 -23.14 -10.08
C LYS A 277 31.01 -23.68 -10.84
N LEU A 278 30.94 -25.00 -10.99
CA LEU A 278 29.85 -25.68 -11.69
C LEU A 278 28.53 -25.56 -10.94
N GLU A 279 28.55 -25.65 -9.61
CA GLU A 279 27.37 -25.40 -8.79
C GLU A 279 26.91 -23.94 -8.90
N LEU A 280 27.82 -22.98 -8.89
CA LEU A 280 27.49 -21.55 -9.00
C LEU A 280 26.85 -21.22 -10.36
N ASP A 281 27.39 -21.77 -11.45
CA ASP A 281 26.86 -21.58 -12.80
C ASP A 281 25.44 -22.17 -12.91
N GLU A 282 25.20 -23.34 -12.31
CA GLU A 282 23.88 -23.99 -12.29
C GLU A 282 22.87 -23.21 -11.44
N ARG A 283 23.27 -22.74 -10.25
CA ARG A 283 22.42 -21.85 -9.42
C ARG A 283 22.10 -20.55 -10.15
N THR A 284 23.06 -19.99 -10.88
CA THR A 284 22.85 -18.78 -11.67
C THR A 284 21.80 -19.01 -12.77
N ARG A 285 21.87 -20.15 -13.48
CA ARG A 285 20.83 -20.52 -14.46
C ARG A 285 19.46 -20.69 -13.82
N GLN A 286 19.39 -21.36 -12.67
CA GLN A 286 18.13 -21.53 -11.94
C GLN A 286 17.53 -20.19 -11.51
N LEU A 287 18.35 -19.23 -11.06
CA LEU A 287 17.91 -17.89 -10.71
C LEU A 287 17.37 -17.12 -11.93
N VAL A 288 18.06 -17.16 -13.06
CA VAL A 288 17.60 -16.53 -14.31
C VAL A 288 16.29 -17.14 -14.80
N GLN A 289 16.13 -18.46 -14.66
CA GLN A 289 14.90 -19.14 -15.05
C GLN A 289 13.74 -18.76 -14.12
N LEU A 290 13.98 -18.71 -12.81
CA LEU A 290 12.99 -18.28 -11.82
C LEU A 290 12.58 -16.81 -12.02
N GLU A 291 13.52 -15.92 -12.31
CA GLU A 291 13.25 -14.52 -12.63
C GLU A 291 12.33 -14.39 -13.85
N ASN A 292 12.65 -15.09 -14.94
CA ASN A 292 11.81 -15.09 -16.15
C ASN A 292 10.40 -15.65 -15.88
N ASP A 293 10.30 -16.78 -15.17
CA ASP A 293 9.01 -17.36 -14.81
C ASP A 293 8.17 -16.40 -13.94
N GLN A 294 8.83 -15.68 -13.03
CA GLN A 294 8.18 -14.72 -12.15
C GLN A 294 7.71 -13.48 -12.92
N ILE A 295 8.50 -12.97 -13.87
CA ILE A 295 8.11 -11.88 -14.77
C ILE A 295 6.87 -12.28 -15.59
N VAL A 296 6.86 -13.49 -16.16
CA VAL A 296 5.72 -14.00 -16.94
C VAL A 296 4.47 -14.11 -16.07
N LYS A 297 4.59 -14.66 -14.85
CA LYS A 297 3.47 -14.75 -13.90
C LYS A 297 2.95 -13.38 -13.47
N HIS A 298 3.83 -12.44 -13.14
CA HIS A 298 3.42 -11.09 -12.77
C HIS A 298 2.70 -10.37 -13.90
N LYS A 299 3.21 -10.49 -15.13
CA LYS A 299 2.55 -9.90 -16.31
C LYS A 299 1.16 -10.49 -16.52
N ALA A 300 1.03 -11.82 -16.46
CA ALA A 300 -0.26 -12.49 -16.60
C ALA A 300 -1.26 -12.10 -15.49
N MET A 301 -0.81 -11.98 -14.23
CA MET A 301 -1.64 -11.49 -13.12
C MET A 301 -2.04 -10.03 -13.30
N PHE A 302 -1.12 -9.18 -13.76
CA PHE A 302 -1.40 -7.78 -14.02
C PHE A 302 -2.47 -7.61 -15.11
N ASP A 303 -2.34 -8.32 -16.23
CA ASP A 303 -3.33 -8.30 -17.31
C ASP A 303 -4.71 -8.78 -16.84
N GLN A 304 -4.76 -9.79 -15.95
CA GLN A 304 -6.00 -10.24 -15.32
C GLN A 304 -6.62 -9.15 -14.42
N ILE A 305 -5.80 -8.49 -13.59
CA ILE A 305 -6.27 -7.40 -12.72
C ILE A 305 -6.80 -6.23 -13.56
N GLU A 306 -6.08 -5.83 -14.59
CA GLU A 306 -6.49 -4.73 -15.49
C GLU A 306 -7.79 -5.06 -16.24
N THR A 307 -8.01 -6.34 -16.58
CA THR A 307 -9.27 -6.80 -17.19
C THR A 307 -10.42 -6.84 -16.19
N LEU A 308 -10.16 -7.15 -14.91
CA LEU A 308 -11.19 -7.26 -13.86
C LEU A 308 -11.58 -5.92 -13.22
N LEU A 309 -10.67 -4.94 -13.16
CA LEU A 309 -10.88 -3.62 -12.55
C LEU A 309 -12.12 -2.87 -13.12
N PRO A 310 -12.36 -2.83 -14.45
CA PRO A 310 -13.47 -2.12 -15.05
C PRO A 310 -14.82 -2.78 -14.71
N GLY A 311 -14.88 -4.11 -14.76
CA GLY A 311 -16.06 -4.88 -14.36
C GLY A 311 -16.38 -4.74 -12.87
N ALA A 312 -15.37 -4.78 -12.00
CA ALA A 312 -15.54 -4.58 -10.56
C ALA A 312 -16.02 -3.14 -10.23
N THR A 313 -15.51 -2.14 -10.93
CA THR A 313 -15.92 -0.74 -10.75
C THR A 313 -17.36 -0.51 -11.23
N SER A 314 -17.73 -1.07 -12.38
CA SER A 314 -19.09 -1.06 -12.92
C SER A 314 -20.09 -1.74 -11.97
N ALA A 315 -19.75 -2.92 -11.45
CA ALA A 315 -20.56 -3.64 -10.47
C ALA A 315 -20.69 -2.87 -9.14
N GLY A 316 -19.60 -2.24 -8.67
CA GLY A 316 -19.58 -1.40 -7.48
C GLY A 316 -20.50 -0.18 -7.61
N LEU A 317 -20.41 0.54 -8.73
CA LEU A 317 -21.28 1.69 -9.04
C LEU A 317 -22.74 1.28 -9.15
N SER A 318 -23.05 0.19 -9.86
CA SER A 318 -24.41 -0.34 -9.97
C SER A 318 -25.00 -0.68 -8.60
N THR A 319 -24.23 -1.36 -7.74
CA THR A 319 -24.65 -1.68 -6.37
C THR A 319 -24.90 -0.42 -5.53
N ALA A 320 -24.05 0.61 -5.67
CA ALA A 320 -24.23 1.88 -4.99
C ALA A 320 -25.53 2.57 -5.44
N TYR A 321 -25.80 2.66 -6.75
CA TYR A 321 -27.04 3.25 -7.26
C TYR A 321 -28.29 2.45 -6.86
N ASN A 322 -28.21 1.12 -6.82
CA ASN A 322 -29.29 0.28 -6.33
C ASN A 322 -29.63 0.60 -4.86
N LYS A 323 -28.62 0.72 -3.99
CA LYS A 323 -28.84 1.12 -2.59
C LYS A 323 -29.51 2.49 -2.47
N LEU A 324 -29.11 3.47 -3.28
CA LEU A 324 -29.76 4.78 -3.31
C LEU A 324 -31.21 4.68 -3.81
N ARG A 325 -31.47 3.90 -4.87
CA ARG A 325 -32.82 3.63 -5.38
C ARG A 325 -33.73 3.06 -4.29
N LEU A 326 -33.27 2.03 -3.58
CA LEU A 326 -34.03 1.38 -2.51
C LEU A 326 -34.26 2.30 -1.31
N SER A 327 -33.36 3.26 -1.05
CA SER A 327 -33.55 4.21 0.06
C SER A 327 -34.78 5.12 -0.13
N PHE A 328 -35.29 5.26 -1.35
CA PHE A 328 -36.48 6.06 -1.65
C PHE A 328 -37.80 5.31 -1.50
N ASP A 329 -37.81 3.97 -1.44
CA ASP A 329 -39.04 3.17 -1.32
C ASP A 329 -39.84 3.53 -0.06
N ASN A 330 -39.16 3.63 1.08
CA ASN A 330 -39.82 3.95 2.35
C ASN A 330 -40.34 5.41 2.39
N PRO A 331 -39.56 6.45 2.04
CA PRO A 331 -40.07 7.81 1.88
C PRO A 331 -41.28 7.91 0.93
N ILE A 332 -41.27 7.21 -0.20
CA ILE A 332 -42.40 7.18 -1.15
C ILE A 332 -43.63 6.56 -0.49
N ALA A 333 -43.47 5.42 0.18
CA ALA A 333 -44.56 4.72 0.85
C ALA A 333 -45.16 5.56 2.00
N VAL A 334 -44.33 6.22 2.80
CA VAL A 334 -44.78 7.10 3.90
C VAL A 334 -45.56 8.29 3.35
N ASN A 335 -45.02 9.01 2.37
CA ASN A 335 -45.72 10.17 1.79
C ASN A 335 -47.01 9.76 1.05
N THR A 336 -47.04 8.57 0.46
CA THR A 336 -48.25 8.00 -0.14
C THR A 336 -49.33 7.75 0.92
N LYS A 337 -48.96 7.14 2.07
CA LYS A 337 -49.88 6.95 3.20
C LYS A 337 -50.39 8.28 3.74
N VAL A 338 -49.49 9.25 3.96
CA VAL A 338 -49.85 10.59 4.44
C VAL A 338 -50.82 11.29 3.48
N PHE A 339 -50.60 11.18 2.17
CA PHE A 339 -51.52 11.70 1.15
C PHE A 339 -52.91 11.07 1.24
N PHE A 340 -53.01 9.73 1.29
CA PHE A 340 -54.30 9.04 1.38
C PHE A 340 -55.02 9.32 2.70
N ILE A 341 -54.30 9.43 3.82
CA ILE A 341 -54.87 9.84 5.11
C ILE A 341 -55.42 11.27 5.01
N ALA A 342 -54.66 12.20 4.41
CA ALA A 342 -55.08 13.59 4.28
C ALA A 342 -56.35 13.72 3.42
N VAL A 343 -56.38 13.04 2.27
CA VAL A 343 -57.54 13.00 1.37
C VAL A 343 -58.74 12.31 2.04
N GLY A 344 -58.52 11.22 2.78
CA GLY A 344 -59.57 10.49 3.49
C GLY A 344 -60.15 11.26 4.69
N LEU A 345 -59.34 12.10 5.34
CA LEU A 345 -59.78 12.92 6.48
C LEU A 345 -60.62 14.13 6.04
N MET A 346 -60.44 14.62 4.81
CA MET A 346 -61.23 15.75 4.27
C MET A 346 -62.75 15.52 4.32
N PRO A 347 -63.32 14.44 3.78
CA PRO A 347 -64.77 14.19 3.85
C PRO A 347 -65.25 13.96 5.29
N VAL A 348 -64.43 13.35 6.15
CA VAL A 348 -64.76 13.18 7.57
C VAL A 348 -64.90 14.53 8.27
N LEU A 349 -63.96 15.45 8.05
CA LEU A 349 -64.05 16.82 8.55
C LEU A 349 -65.21 17.60 7.93
N ALA A 350 -65.52 17.37 6.65
CA ALA A 350 -66.67 17.98 6.00
C ALA A 350 -68.00 17.53 6.63
N VAL A 351 -68.14 16.24 6.95
CA VAL A 351 -69.33 15.70 7.64
C VAL A 351 -69.41 16.23 9.07
N LEU A 352 -68.30 16.23 9.82
CA LEU A 352 -68.23 16.84 11.15
C LEU A 352 -68.55 18.34 11.11
N ALA A 353 -68.20 19.02 10.02
CA ALA A 353 -68.51 20.42 9.84
C ALA A 353 -70.01 20.71 9.65
N CYS A 354 -70.83 19.72 9.29
CA CYS A 354 -72.28 19.84 9.17
C CYS A 354 -73.03 19.64 10.50
N ILE A 355 -72.34 19.25 11.58
CA ILE A 355 -72.95 19.02 12.90
C ILE A 355 -72.94 20.33 13.70
N GLN A 356 -74.11 20.80 14.17
CA GLN A 356 -74.25 22.09 14.87
C GLN A 356 -74.22 21.97 16.40
N SER A 357 -74.75 20.90 16.97
CA SER A 357 -74.66 20.59 18.41
C SER A 357 -74.61 19.09 18.62
N PHE A 358 -73.82 18.66 19.61
CA PHE A 358 -73.72 17.28 20.04
C PHE A 358 -74.23 17.22 21.49
N THR A 359 -75.47 16.77 21.68
CA THR A 359 -76.07 16.54 23.01
C THR A 359 -75.98 15.06 23.35
N LEU A 360 -75.28 14.74 24.45
CA LEU A 360 -74.96 13.37 24.84
C LEU A 360 -76.11 12.62 25.54
N SER A 361 -77.25 13.28 25.80
CA SER A 361 -78.44 12.64 26.36
C SER A 361 -79.68 13.54 26.16
N PRO A 362 -80.67 13.17 25.33
CA PRO A 362 -80.77 11.99 24.46
C PRO A 362 -79.97 12.17 23.15
N LEU A 363 -79.63 11.05 22.47
CA LEU A 363 -78.90 11.04 21.19
C LEU A 363 -79.78 11.57 20.05
N GLU A 364 -79.93 12.89 19.96
CA GLU A 364 -80.57 13.57 18.84
C GLU A 364 -79.51 14.25 17.96
N LEU A 365 -79.35 13.76 16.74
CA LEU A 365 -78.53 14.37 15.69
C LEU A 365 -79.41 15.35 14.91
N GLN A 366 -79.35 16.65 15.25
CA GLN A 366 -79.99 17.68 14.45
C GLN A 366 -79.03 18.15 13.34
N PHE A 367 -79.39 17.86 12.10
CA PHE A 367 -78.70 18.38 10.92
C PHE A 367 -79.17 19.81 10.65
N ILE A 368 -78.27 20.66 10.16
CA ILE A 368 -78.60 22.04 9.81
C ILE A 368 -79.49 22.02 8.57
N GLU A 369 -80.73 22.51 8.67
CA GLU A 369 -81.44 23.02 7.50
C GLU A 369 -80.76 24.33 7.10
N VAL A 370 -79.90 24.29 6.08
CA VAL A 370 -79.20 25.47 5.56
C VAL A 370 -80.02 26.02 4.39
N PRO A 371 -80.81 27.11 4.54
CA PRO A 371 -81.67 27.58 3.46
C PRO A 371 -80.92 28.49 2.49
N THR A 372 -79.74 29.00 2.86
CA THR A 372 -79.11 30.15 2.21
C THR A 372 -77.61 29.92 1.92
N TYR A 373 -77.19 30.20 0.69
CA TYR A 373 -75.80 30.05 0.23
C TYR A 373 -74.76 30.82 1.07
N GLU A 374 -75.16 31.97 1.64
CA GLU A 374 -74.29 32.79 2.50
C GLU A 374 -73.92 32.09 3.81
N ALA A 375 -74.86 31.33 4.39
CA ALA A 375 -74.62 30.56 5.61
C ALA A 375 -73.58 29.44 5.36
N ILE A 376 -73.65 28.78 4.20
CA ILE A 376 -72.68 27.75 3.79
C ILE A 376 -71.27 28.34 3.71
N LEU A 377 -71.11 29.50 3.04
CA LEU A 377 -69.81 30.16 2.88
C LEU A 377 -69.23 30.58 4.23
N ARG A 378 -70.04 31.20 5.11
CA ARG A 378 -69.59 31.66 6.43
C ARG A 378 -69.16 30.51 7.33
N HIS A 379 -69.86 29.37 7.27
CA HIS A 379 -69.49 28.16 8.02
C HIS A 379 -68.22 27.49 7.47
N MET A 380 -68.02 27.49 6.15
CA MET A 380 -66.77 26.99 5.55
C MET A 380 -65.57 27.88 5.90
N LEU A 381 -65.72 29.21 5.85
CA LEU A 381 -64.66 30.15 6.16
C LEU A 381 -64.28 30.13 7.66
N ALA A 382 -65.26 29.97 8.55
CA ALA A 382 -65.01 29.83 9.98
C ALA A 382 -64.20 28.56 10.34
N LYS A 383 -64.26 27.53 9.49
CA LYS A 383 -63.53 26.26 9.66
C LYS A 383 -62.28 26.16 8.79
N ALA A 384 -61.98 27.20 8.00
CA ALA A 384 -60.78 27.30 7.17
C ALA A 384 -59.47 27.02 7.94
N PRO A 385 -59.28 27.47 9.20
CA PRO A 385 -58.07 27.16 9.96
C PRO A 385 -57.80 25.66 10.15
N PHE A 386 -58.81 24.80 10.04
CA PHE A 386 -58.68 23.36 10.14
C PHE A 386 -58.57 22.66 8.77
N ILE A 387 -59.25 23.19 7.75
CA ILE A 387 -59.25 22.62 6.39
C ILE A 387 -57.98 23.00 5.62
N LEU A 388 -57.50 24.24 5.74
CA LEU A 388 -56.34 24.73 4.99
C LEU A 388 -55.06 23.92 5.29
N PRO A 389 -54.70 23.64 6.56
CA PRO A 389 -53.52 22.83 6.87
C PRO A 389 -53.62 21.41 6.32
N LEU A 390 -54.82 20.84 6.24
CA LEU A 390 -55.03 19.51 5.69
C LEU A 390 -54.85 19.47 4.17
N ILE A 391 -55.38 20.48 3.45
CA ILE A 391 -55.16 20.64 2.01
C ILE A 391 -53.66 20.86 1.74
N TRP A 392 -53.02 21.73 2.52
CA TRP A 392 -51.59 21.97 2.41
C TRP A 392 -50.78 20.69 2.63
N LEU A 393 -51.11 19.90 3.65
CA LEU A 393 -50.45 18.63 3.94
C LEU A 393 -50.64 17.60 2.81
N ALA A 394 -51.83 17.55 2.19
CA ALA A 394 -52.08 16.70 1.03
C ALA A 394 -51.21 17.13 -0.17
N ILE A 395 -51.15 18.42 -0.49
CA ILE A 395 -50.32 18.96 -1.58
C ILE A 395 -48.83 18.74 -1.30
N PHE A 396 -48.41 18.94 -0.05
CA PHE A 396 -47.03 18.72 0.39
C PHE A 396 -46.63 17.26 0.22
N ALA A 397 -47.43 16.32 0.73
CA ALA A 397 -47.19 14.89 0.60
C ALA A 397 -47.16 14.44 -0.87
N MET A 398 -48.05 14.97 -1.70
CA MET A 398 -48.09 14.69 -3.14
C MET A 398 -46.82 15.16 -3.86
N ARG A 399 -46.41 16.41 -3.66
CA ARG A 399 -45.18 16.96 -4.27
C ARG A 399 -43.92 16.24 -3.79
N ARG A 400 -43.87 15.89 -2.50
CA ARG A 400 -42.74 15.19 -1.92
C ARG A 400 -42.64 13.75 -2.46
N ARG A 401 -43.78 13.09 -2.63
CA ARG A 401 -43.86 11.77 -3.27
C ARG A 401 -43.33 11.80 -4.71
N SER A 402 -43.81 12.72 -5.55
CA SER A 402 -43.38 12.78 -6.96
C SER A 402 -41.90 13.12 -7.10
N GLN A 403 -41.35 13.97 -6.22
CA GLN A 403 -39.92 14.22 -6.15
C GLN A 403 -39.12 12.94 -5.87
N TYR A 404 -39.54 12.13 -4.89
CA TYR A 404 -38.85 10.89 -4.57
C TYR A 404 -38.99 9.83 -5.67
N GLU A 405 -40.15 9.68 -6.30
CA GLU A 405 -40.35 8.77 -7.43
C GLU A 405 -39.44 9.14 -8.62
N ARG A 406 -39.29 10.43 -8.91
CA ARG A 406 -38.35 10.89 -9.95
C ARG A 406 -36.90 10.58 -9.59
N LEU A 407 -36.47 10.91 -8.38
CA LEU A 407 -35.11 10.57 -7.91
C LEU A 407 -34.86 9.06 -8.03
N GLN A 408 -35.84 8.24 -7.65
CA GLN A 408 -35.76 6.79 -7.77
C GLN A 408 -35.56 6.32 -9.21
N GLN A 409 -36.33 6.86 -10.17
CA GLN A 409 -36.20 6.53 -11.59
C GLN A 409 -34.84 6.93 -12.16
N GLU A 410 -34.31 8.08 -11.77
CA GLU A 410 -32.99 8.55 -12.17
C GLU A 410 -31.87 7.63 -11.65
N TYR A 411 -31.95 7.21 -10.38
CA TYR A 411 -30.99 6.23 -9.84
C TYR A 411 -31.15 4.84 -10.45
N ALA A 412 -32.37 4.42 -10.80
CA ALA A 412 -32.60 3.18 -11.54
C ALA A 412 -31.97 3.23 -12.94
N HIS A 413 -32.05 4.37 -13.63
CA HIS A 413 -31.39 4.58 -14.90
C HIS A 413 -29.85 4.57 -14.76
N LYS A 414 -29.31 5.24 -13.72
CA LYS A 414 -27.86 5.21 -13.42
C LYS A 414 -27.36 3.82 -13.05
N GLU A 415 -28.15 3.03 -12.31
CA GLU A 415 -27.86 1.62 -12.00
C GLU A 415 -27.79 0.76 -13.27
N ALA A 416 -28.79 0.89 -14.15
CA ALA A 416 -28.86 0.15 -15.41
C ALA A 416 -27.70 0.52 -16.35
N LEU A 417 -27.37 1.81 -16.44
CA LEU A 417 -26.22 2.30 -17.22
C LEU A 417 -24.91 1.77 -16.66
N ALA A 418 -24.71 1.84 -15.33
CA ALA A 418 -23.52 1.30 -14.68
C ALA A 418 -23.37 -0.21 -14.89
N ALA A 419 -24.46 -0.98 -14.76
CA ALA A 419 -24.44 -2.44 -14.94
C ALA A 419 -24.19 -2.88 -16.39
N SER A 420 -24.71 -2.13 -17.37
CA SER A 420 -24.58 -2.46 -18.79
C SER A 420 -23.28 -1.96 -19.43
N TYR A 421 -22.55 -1.04 -18.78
CA TYR A 421 -21.31 -0.45 -19.29
C TYR A 421 -20.26 -1.50 -19.69
N GLU A 422 -20.01 -2.51 -18.85
CA GLU A 422 -19.01 -3.54 -19.15
C GLU A 422 -19.43 -4.39 -20.37
N SER A 423 -20.73 -4.65 -20.51
CA SER A 423 -21.27 -5.37 -21.67
C SER A 423 -21.08 -4.56 -22.96
N TYR A 424 -21.40 -3.26 -22.95
CA TYR A 424 -21.19 -2.40 -24.12
C TYR A 424 -19.71 -2.25 -24.48
N LYS A 425 -18.83 -2.09 -23.48
CA LYS A 425 -17.39 -2.06 -23.68
C LYS A 425 -16.88 -3.34 -24.34
N THR A 426 -17.37 -4.49 -23.88
CA THR A 426 -17.01 -5.81 -24.44
C THR A 426 -17.51 -5.95 -25.87
N GLN A 427 -18.75 -5.55 -26.16
CA GLN A 427 -19.34 -5.58 -27.51
C GLN A 427 -18.58 -4.67 -28.50
N ILE A 428 -18.18 -3.46 -28.06
CA ILE A 428 -17.38 -2.53 -28.87
C ILE A 428 -15.97 -3.09 -29.11
N ALA A 429 -15.37 -3.77 -28.13
CA ALA A 429 -14.07 -4.41 -28.32
C ALA A 429 -14.10 -5.60 -29.30
N GLN A 430 -15.26 -6.26 -29.44
CA GLN A 430 -15.46 -7.39 -30.36
C GLN A 430 -15.82 -6.97 -31.80
N LEU A 431 -16.24 -5.71 -32.00
CA LEU A 431 -16.51 -5.16 -33.32
C LEU A 431 -15.20 -4.94 -34.07
N GLN A 432 -14.98 -5.64 -35.20
CA GLN A 432 -13.79 -5.44 -36.07
C GLN A 432 -13.94 -4.23 -36.99
N VAL A 433 -14.19 -3.06 -36.43
CA VAL A 433 -14.37 -1.80 -37.17
C VAL A 433 -13.10 -0.95 -37.05
N PRO A 434 -12.62 -0.25 -38.08
CA PRO A 434 -11.42 0.59 -38.00
C PRO A 434 -11.48 1.72 -36.97
N ASP A 435 -12.67 2.04 -36.42
CA ASP A 435 -12.94 3.17 -35.54
C ASP A 435 -13.33 2.76 -34.09
N ILE A 436 -12.90 1.58 -33.62
CA ILE A 436 -13.23 1.07 -32.27
C ILE A 436 -12.89 2.07 -31.15
N ASP A 437 -11.76 2.77 -31.26
CA ASP A 437 -11.29 3.66 -30.21
C ASP A 437 -12.10 4.97 -30.13
N SER A 438 -12.70 5.43 -31.24
CA SER A 438 -13.62 6.56 -31.22
C SER A 438 -14.94 6.16 -30.57
N LEU A 439 -15.48 4.97 -30.88
CA LEU A 439 -16.67 4.42 -30.22
C LEU A 439 -16.48 4.23 -28.71
N LYS A 440 -15.31 3.73 -28.27
CA LYS A 440 -14.99 3.60 -26.84
C LYS A 440 -14.96 4.96 -26.15
N LYS A 441 -14.34 5.97 -26.77
CA LYS A 441 -14.29 7.34 -26.24
C LYS A 441 -15.69 7.96 -26.17
N GLU A 442 -16.52 7.72 -27.18
CA GLU A 442 -17.90 8.19 -27.18
C GLU A 442 -18.74 7.52 -26.09
N LEU A 443 -18.61 6.20 -25.90
CA LEU A 443 -19.24 5.47 -24.80
C LEU A 443 -18.85 6.04 -23.43
N ILE A 444 -17.54 6.27 -23.22
CA ILE A 444 -17.03 6.88 -21.97
C ILE A 444 -17.58 8.29 -21.80
N SER A 445 -17.57 9.12 -22.84
CA SER A 445 -18.11 10.48 -22.79
C SER A 445 -19.58 10.48 -22.40
N LYS A 446 -20.39 9.64 -23.05
CA LYS A 446 -21.83 9.51 -22.78
C LYS A 446 -22.10 8.95 -21.38
N ALA A 447 -21.30 8.01 -20.91
CA ALA A 447 -21.40 7.49 -19.54
C ALA A 447 -21.05 8.56 -18.50
N ILE A 448 -19.97 9.32 -18.71
CA ILE A 448 -19.57 10.43 -17.84
C ILE A 448 -20.64 11.53 -17.84
N GLU A 449 -21.15 11.92 -19.01
CA GLU A 449 -22.25 12.89 -19.15
C GLU A 449 -23.48 12.44 -18.35
N ALA A 450 -23.90 11.17 -18.46
CA ALA A 450 -25.05 10.62 -17.74
C ALA A 450 -24.83 10.56 -16.21
N ILE A 451 -23.60 10.28 -15.76
CA ILE A 451 -23.26 10.23 -14.33
C ILE A 451 -23.17 11.66 -13.76
N ALA A 452 -22.51 12.56 -14.47
CA ALA A 452 -22.27 13.95 -14.10
C ALA A 452 -23.55 14.81 -14.14
N PHE A 453 -24.57 14.36 -14.88
CA PHE A 453 -25.87 15.00 -14.88
C PHE A 453 -26.45 15.04 -13.45
N ASN A 454 -26.57 16.26 -12.93
CA ASN A 454 -26.96 16.54 -11.56
C ASN A 454 -28.49 16.45 -11.41
N VAL A 455 -28.94 15.57 -10.52
CA VAL A 455 -30.37 15.30 -10.30
C VAL A 455 -31.12 16.49 -9.70
N SER A 456 -30.43 17.50 -9.17
CA SER A 456 -31.08 18.72 -8.67
C SER A 456 -31.60 19.64 -9.78
N THR A 457 -31.05 19.58 -11.00
CA THR A 457 -31.47 20.45 -12.11
C THR A 457 -32.83 20.00 -12.64
N THR A 458 -33.04 18.69 -12.78
CA THR A 458 -34.33 18.10 -13.12
C THR A 458 -35.39 18.37 -12.05
N LEU A 459 -35.00 18.37 -10.77
CA LEU A 459 -35.90 18.64 -9.65
C LEU A 459 -36.47 20.07 -9.66
N SER A 460 -35.72 21.04 -10.19
CA SER A 460 -36.10 22.46 -10.21
C SER A 460 -36.83 22.89 -11.50
N GLU A 461 -36.64 22.18 -12.61
CA GLU A 461 -37.29 22.44 -13.91
C GLU A 461 -38.51 21.56 -14.20
N ALA A 462 -38.89 20.65 -13.30
CA ALA A 462 -40.14 19.90 -13.45
C ALA A 462 -41.29 20.91 -13.59
N PRO A 463 -42.02 20.96 -14.73
CA PRO A 463 -43.27 21.69 -14.74
C PRO A 463 -44.08 21.03 -13.64
N THR A 464 -44.43 21.80 -12.60
CA THR A 464 -45.37 21.39 -11.55
C THR A 464 -46.42 20.55 -12.24
N GLU A 465 -46.42 19.25 -12.00
CA GLU A 465 -47.39 18.34 -12.59
C GLU A 465 -48.73 18.93 -12.19
N LYS A 466 -49.37 19.62 -13.16
CA LYS A 466 -50.39 20.62 -12.84
C LYS A 466 -51.44 19.86 -12.06
N MET A 467 -51.69 20.26 -10.82
CA MET A 467 -52.70 19.61 -9.99
C MET A 467 -53.96 19.46 -10.85
N PRO A 468 -54.74 18.37 -10.75
CA PRO A 468 -55.98 18.24 -11.55
C PRO A 468 -56.87 19.48 -11.46
N LEU A 469 -56.84 20.17 -10.31
CA LEU A 469 -57.42 21.49 -10.08
C LEU A 469 -56.73 22.63 -10.84
N GLU A 470 -55.42 22.70 -10.93
CA GLU A 470 -54.70 23.69 -11.75
C GLU A 470 -54.86 23.43 -13.25
N HIS A 471 -54.91 22.17 -13.69
CA HIS A 471 -55.26 21.82 -15.06
C HIS A 471 -56.72 22.20 -15.35
N ALA A 472 -57.65 21.84 -14.46
CA ALA A 472 -59.06 22.23 -14.54
C ALA A 472 -59.24 23.76 -14.53
N LEU A 473 -58.58 24.47 -13.61
CA LEU A 473 -58.57 25.93 -13.52
C LEU A 473 -57.90 26.55 -14.73
N ALA A 474 -56.80 26.02 -15.27
CA ALA A 474 -56.19 26.52 -16.49
C ALA A 474 -57.09 26.31 -17.72
N THR A 475 -57.82 25.20 -17.79
CA THR A 475 -58.85 25.00 -18.82
C THR A 475 -60.09 25.88 -18.61
N LEU A 476 -60.41 26.26 -17.36
CA LEU A 476 -61.52 27.15 -17.01
C LEU A 476 -61.17 28.64 -17.20
N ASN A 477 -59.90 29.01 -16.97
CA ASN A 477 -59.36 30.37 -17.06
C ASN A 477 -59.00 30.77 -18.51
N GLY A 478 -59.10 29.83 -19.46
CA GLY A 478 -59.18 30.15 -20.86
C GLY A 478 -60.56 30.73 -21.17
N ASP A 479 -60.60 31.92 -21.78
CA ASP A 479 -61.79 32.73 -22.12
C ASP A 479 -62.98 31.95 -22.75
N LYS A 480 -62.68 30.79 -23.38
CA LYS A 480 -63.68 29.87 -23.97
C LYS A 480 -64.36 28.93 -22.98
N GLY A 481 -63.68 28.53 -21.90
CA GLY A 481 -64.20 27.58 -20.90
C GLY A 481 -65.30 28.18 -20.03
N LEU A 482 -65.05 29.39 -19.52
CA LEU A 482 -65.99 30.15 -18.68
C LEU A 482 -67.24 30.60 -19.46
N MET A 483 -67.08 31.03 -20.73
CA MET A 483 -68.19 31.33 -21.64
C MET A 483 -69.04 30.09 -21.97
N SER A 484 -68.43 28.91 -22.12
CA SER A 484 -69.17 27.66 -22.37
C SER A 484 -70.00 27.20 -21.17
N LEU A 485 -69.51 27.44 -19.95
CA LEU A 485 -70.23 27.15 -18.71
C LEU A 485 -71.35 28.15 -18.44
N LEU A 486 -71.11 29.46 -18.66
CA LEU A 486 -72.15 30.50 -18.59
C LEU A 486 -73.25 30.29 -19.64
N GLY A 487 -72.90 29.84 -20.85
CA GLY A 487 -73.86 29.46 -21.90
C GLY A 487 -74.72 28.27 -21.49
N LYS A 488 -74.10 27.20 -20.95
CA LYS A 488 -74.83 26.02 -20.44
C LYS A 488 -75.68 26.33 -19.21
N LEU A 489 -75.27 27.26 -18.35
CA LEU A 489 -76.07 27.73 -17.21
C LEU A 489 -77.27 28.57 -17.67
N LYS A 490 -77.13 29.36 -18.74
CA LYS A 490 -78.22 30.13 -19.34
C LYS A 490 -79.31 29.22 -19.94
N ASP A 491 -78.94 28.05 -20.45
CA ASP A 491 -79.88 27.06 -20.98
C ASP A 491 -80.60 26.24 -19.89
N VAL A 492 -80.12 26.28 -18.63
CA VAL A 492 -80.69 25.53 -17.50
C VAL A 492 -81.57 26.40 -16.58
N ILE A 493 -81.57 27.73 -16.76
CA ILE A 493 -82.49 28.63 -16.05
C ILE A 493 -83.81 28.68 -16.85
N PRO A 494 -84.95 28.18 -16.33
CA PRO A 494 -86.22 28.30 -17.03
C PRO A 494 -86.57 29.79 -17.17
N LYS A 495 -86.88 30.21 -18.40
CA LYS A 495 -87.47 31.53 -18.66
C LYS A 495 -88.74 31.64 -17.83
N LYS A 496 -88.76 32.62 -16.94
CA LYS A 496 -89.94 33.04 -16.20
C LYS A 496 -90.81 33.82 -17.18
N ASP A 497 -91.91 33.21 -17.61
CA ASP A 497 -93.06 33.94 -18.17
C ASP A 497 -93.80 34.68 -17.05
#